data_AF-R6CVL5-F1
#
_entry.id   AF-R6CVL5-F1
#
_cell.length_a   1.000
_cell.length_b   1.000
_cell.length_c   1.000
_cell.angle_alpha   90.00
_cell.angle_beta   90.00
_cell.angle_gamma   90.00
#
_symmetry.space_group_name_H-M   'P 1'
#
loop_
_entity.id
_entity.type
_entity.pdbx_description
1 polymer ?
#
loop_
_entity_poly.entity_id
_entity_poly.type
_entity_poly.pdbx_seq_one_letter_code
_entity_poly.pdbx_strand_id
1 'polypeptide(L)'
;MSKSIMHRKEDKTCYLCMKLHHNYSRHGNLEEHHVMYGGQNRRLSEKYGLKVYLCINHHTYDGGPEAVHRNDDIRRMLEKDAQRAFERAYPALNFREIFGKNVLDEFERQQVCRKPEAGIPDGFISL
;
A
#
# COMPACT_ATOMS: atom_id res chain seq x y z
N MET A 1 -5.16 -13.03 12.64
CA MET A 1 -4.46 -12.16 11.68
C MET A 1 -5.45 -11.14 11.14
N SER A 2 -5.07 -9.88 11.00
CA SER A 2 -5.99 -8.86 10.47
C SER A 2 -6.15 -9.01 8.96
N LYS A 3 -7.28 -8.54 8.44
CA LYS A 3 -7.48 -8.39 6.99
C LYS A 3 -6.55 -7.29 6.47
N SER A 4 -6.04 -7.43 5.26
CA SER A 4 -5.27 -6.36 4.64
C SER A 4 -6.15 -5.15 4.35
N ILE A 5 -5.61 -3.95 4.63
CA ILE A 5 -6.21 -2.66 4.25
C ILE A 5 -5.71 -2.16 2.89
N MET A 6 -4.73 -2.86 2.29
CA MET A 6 -4.12 -2.50 1.01
C MET A 6 -4.68 -3.31 -0.16
N HIS A 7 -5.07 -4.57 0.07
CA HIS A 7 -5.47 -5.51 -0.98
C HIS A 7 -6.34 -6.63 -0.41
N ARG A 8 -7.51 -6.87 -1.02
CA ARG A 8 -8.42 -7.95 -0.61
C ARG A 8 -7.93 -9.30 -1.12
N LYS A 9 -7.93 -10.32 -0.24
CA LYS A 9 -7.50 -11.68 -0.60
C LYS A 9 -8.47 -12.35 -1.56
N GLU A 10 -9.74 -12.03 -1.42
CA GLU A 10 -10.87 -12.68 -2.09
C GLU A 10 -10.89 -12.40 -3.60
N ASP A 11 -10.33 -11.25 -4.00
CA ASP A 11 -10.18 -10.84 -5.39
C ASP A 11 -9.28 -11.84 -6.15
N LYS A 12 -8.38 -12.54 -5.43
CA LYS A 12 -7.38 -13.47 -5.98
C LYS A 12 -6.51 -12.84 -7.07
N THR A 13 -6.27 -11.55 -6.99
CA THR A 13 -5.39 -10.82 -7.91
C THR A 13 -3.98 -10.67 -7.33
N CYS A 14 -2.99 -10.38 -8.18
CA CYS A 14 -1.67 -9.96 -7.73
C CYS A 14 -1.62 -8.42 -7.67
N TYR A 15 -1.21 -7.86 -6.54
CA TYR A 15 -1.18 -6.40 -6.36
C TYR A 15 -0.28 -5.71 -7.38
N LEU A 16 0.89 -6.29 -7.67
CA LEU A 16 1.85 -5.72 -8.62
C LEU A 16 1.41 -5.91 -10.09
N CYS A 17 0.75 -7.02 -10.43
CA CYS A 17 0.11 -7.17 -11.75
C CYS A 17 -0.92 -6.05 -12.02
N MET A 18 -1.77 -5.74 -11.03
CA MET A 18 -2.77 -4.68 -11.15
C MET A 18 -2.10 -3.31 -11.26
N LYS A 19 -1.11 -3.04 -10.40
CA LYS A 19 -0.51 -1.72 -10.26
C LYS A 19 0.42 -1.36 -11.41
N LEU A 20 1.23 -2.31 -11.90
CA LEU A 20 2.23 -2.06 -12.93
C LEU A 20 1.67 -2.25 -14.35
N HIS A 21 0.74 -3.19 -14.50
CA HIS A 21 0.32 -3.68 -15.84
C HIS A 21 -1.19 -3.59 -16.07
N HIS A 22 -1.96 -3.02 -15.13
CA HIS A 22 -3.44 -3.02 -15.18
C HIS A 22 -4.02 -4.41 -15.41
N ASN A 23 -3.32 -5.45 -14.94
CA ASN A 23 -3.72 -6.82 -15.10
C ASN A 23 -4.45 -7.31 -13.83
N TYR A 24 -5.76 -7.48 -13.96
CA TYR A 24 -6.67 -7.93 -12.89
C TYR A 24 -6.99 -9.43 -12.98
N SER A 25 -6.16 -10.21 -13.67
CA SER A 25 -6.33 -11.66 -13.76
C SER A 25 -6.25 -12.32 -12.39
N ARG A 26 -7.08 -13.34 -12.20
CA ARG A 26 -7.06 -14.14 -10.96
C ARG A 26 -5.91 -15.14 -11.02
N HIS A 27 -5.23 -15.31 -9.89
CA HIS A 27 -4.14 -16.26 -9.69
C HIS A 27 -4.58 -17.42 -8.79
N GLY A 28 -4.18 -18.64 -9.16
CA GLY A 28 -4.41 -19.84 -8.34
C GLY A 28 -3.54 -19.89 -7.09
N ASN A 29 -2.29 -19.41 -7.20
CA ASN A 29 -1.30 -19.40 -6.13
C ASN A 29 -0.83 -17.95 -5.89
N LEU A 30 -1.20 -17.41 -4.73
CA LEU A 30 -0.77 -16.10 -4.25
C LEU A 30 -0.09 -16.25 -2.91
N GLU A 31 0.98 -15.50 -2.72
CA GLU A 31 1.73 -15.45 -1.48
C GLU A 31 1.43 -14.14 -0.77
N GLU A 32 1.25 -14.22 0.55
CA GLU A 32 1.07 -13.03 1.38
C GLU A 32 2.42 -12.36 1.63
N HIS A 33 2.51 -11.08 1.30
CA HIS A 33 3.69 -10.27 1.45
C HIS A 33 3.45 -9.16 2.49
N HIS A 34 4.25 -9.14 3.56
CA HIS A 34 4.29 -8.06 4.55
C HIS A 34 5.11 -6.91 3.99
N VAL A 35 4.43 -5.79 3.71
CA VAL A 35 5.05 -4.69 2.96
C VAL A 35 6.15 -3.99 3.75
N MET A 36 5.98 -3.87 5.07
CA MET A 36 7.00 -3.24 5.92
C MET A 36 8.09 -4.27 6.29
N TYR A 37 9.27 -4.11 5.70
CA TYR A 37 10.39 -5.04 5.87
C TYR A 37 10.96 -5.06 7.30
N GLY A 38 11.45 -6.23 7.73
CA GLY A 38 12.08 -6.45 9.03
C GLY A 38 11.20 -7.26 10.01
N GLY A 39 11.84 -8.05 10.88
CA GLY A 39 11.15 -9.00 11.77
C GLY A 39 10.12 -8.36 12.70
N GLN A 40 10.43 -7.20 13.29
CA GLN A 40 9.49 -6.45 14.13
C GLN A 40 8.32 -5.88 13.29
N ASN A 41 8.63 -5.37 12.10
CA ASN A 41 7.66 -4.79 11.19
C ASN A 41 6.70 -5.83 10.59
N ARG A 42 7.07 -7.11 10.53
CA ARG A 42 6.15 -8.20 10.18
C ARG A 42 4.96 -8.26 11.15
N ARG A 43 5.20 -8.20 12.46
CA ARG A 43 4.13 -8.20 13.48
C ARG A 43 3.26 -6.95 13.41
N LEU A 44 3.85 -5.79 13.12
CA LEU A 44 3.10 -4.55 12.93
C LEU A 44 2.26 -4.58 11.64
N SER A 45 2.81 -5.11 10.54
CA SER A 45 2.08 -5.31 9.28
C SER A 45 0.89 -6.24 9.47
N GLU A 46 1.05 -7.29 10.29
CA GLU A 46 -0.06 -8.15 10.70
C GLU A 46 -1.10 -7.45 11.57
N LYS A 47 -0.68 -6.55 12.46
CA LYS A 47 -1.59 -5.81 13.35
C LYS A 47 -2.44 -4.79 12.58
N TYR A 48 -1.83 -4.05 11.66
CA TYR A 48 -2.45 -2.93 10.94
C TYR A 48 -2.88 -3.26 9.51
N GLY A 49 -2.75 -4.51 9.08
CA GLY A 49 -3.20 -4.94 7.76
C GLY A 49 -2.33 -4.45 6.60
N LEU A 50 -1.05 -4.15 6.81
CA LEU A 50 -0.12 -3.66 5.77
C LEU A 50 0.49 -4.82 4.97
N LYS A 51 -0.38 -5.52 4.25
CA LYS A 51 -0.03 -6.74 3.51
C LYS A 51 -0.62 -6.71 2.11
N VAL A 52 0.03 -7.37 1.17
CA VAL A 52 -0.49 -7.54 -0.19
C VAL A 52 -0.33 -8.99 -0.63
N TYR A 53 -1.17 -9.42 -1.57
CA TYR A 53 -1.06 -10.73 -2.21
C TYR A 53 -0.34 -10.61 -3.55
N LEU A 54 0.71 -11.41 -3.73
CA LEU A 54 1.59 -11.36 -4.91
C LEU A 54 1.67 -12.74 -5.57
N CYS A 55 1.77 -12.76 -6.90
CA CYS A 55 2.13 -13.97 -7.61
C CYS A 55 3.62 -14.28 -7.37
N ILE A 56 4.05 -15.51 -7.61
CA ILE A 56 5.43 -15.94 -7.35
C ILE A 56 6.45 -15.06 -8.10
N ASN A 57 6.16 -14.68 -9.35
CA ASN A 57 7.04 -13.83 -10.17
C ASN A 57 7.27 -12.44 -9.57
N HIS A 58 6.28 -11.89 -8.86
CA HIS A 58 6.37 -10.59 -8.22
C HIS A 58 6.75 -10.66 -6.75
N HIS A 59 6.69 -11.83 -6.12
CA HIS A 59 7.07 -11.98 -4.72
C HIS A 59 8.55 -12.36 -4.56
N THR A 60 9.01 -13.43 -5.21
CA THR A 60 10.28 -14.08 -4.89
C THR A 60 11.48 -13.44 -5.59
N TYR A 61 12.67 -13.53 -5.01
CA TYR A 61 13.88 -12.94 -5.58
C TYR A 61 14.15 -13.39 -7.03
N ASP A 62 13.87 -14.65 -7.34
CA ASP A 62 14.09 -15.26 -8.67
C ASP A 62 12.93 -15.03 -9.65
N GLY A 63 11.83 -14.39 -9.22
CA GLY A 63 10.61 -14.22 -10.00
C GLY A 63 10.73 -13.29 -11.21
N GLY A 64 11.72 -12.39 -11.22
CA GLY A 64 12.00 -11.48 -12.33
C GLY A 64 12.47 -10.08 -11.90
N PRO A 65 12.65 -9.14 -12.84
CA PRO A 65 13.12 -7.78 -12.55
C PRO A 65 12.12 -6.93 -11.75
N GLU A 66 10.85 -7.32 -11.67
CA GLU A 66 9.80 -6.62 -10.92
C GLU A 66 9.50 -7.28 -9.56
N ALA A 67 10.23 -8.33 -9.19
CA ALA A 67 10.02 -9.00 -7.93
C ALA A 67 10.36 -8.09 -6.74
N VAL A 68 9.46 -8.00 -5.76
CA VAL A 68 9.60 -7.10 -4.60
C VAL A 68 10.84 -7.40 -3.76
N HIS A 69 11.24 -8.67 -3.63
CA HIS A 69 12.44 -9.03 -2.88
C HIS A 69 13.75 -8.77 -3.65
N ARG A 70 13.67 -8.47 -4.95
CA ARG A 70 14.82 -8.18 -5.83
C ARG A 70 14.93 -6.70 -6.21
N ASN A 71 13.80 -6.02 -6.43
CA ASN A 71 13.74 -4.68 -6.96
C ASN A 71 13.44 -3.66 -5.85
N ASP A 72 14.45 -2.89 -5.48
CA ASP A 72 14.35 -1.89 -4.42
C ASP A 72 13.36 -0.77 -4.71
N ASP A 73 13.15 -0.41 -5.98
CA ASP A 73 12.21 0.65 -6.36
C ASP A 73 10.77 0.16 -6.21
N ILE A 74 10.48 -1.09 -6.59
CA ILE A 74 9.19 -1.75 -6.32
C ILE A 74 8.95 -1.86 -4.82
N ARG A 75 9.94 -2.28 -4.05
CA ARG A 75 9.86 -2.37 -2.59
C ARG A 75 9.54 -1.02 -1.97
N ARG A 76 10.28 0.04 -2.32
CA ARG A 76 10.05 1.41 -1.84
C ARG A 76 8.67 1.93 -2.23
N MET A 77 8.22 1.66 -3.46
CA MET A 77 6.89 2.03 -3.92
C MET A 77 5.78 1.36 -3.08
N LEU A 78 5.92 0.07 -2.75
CA LEU A 78 4.97 -0.60 -1.85
C LEU A 78 5.02 -0.03 -0.44
N GLU A 79 6.20 0.26 0.12
CA GLU A 79 6.33 0.90 1.44
C GLU A 79 5.59 2.24 1.47
N LYS A 80 5.71 3.07 0.41
CA LYS A 80 4.95 4.32 0.27
C LYS A 80 3.45 4.06 0.24
N ASP A 81 3.00 3.10 -0.55
CA ASP A 81 1.57 2.73 -0.62
C ASP A 81 1.04 2.25 0.74
N ALA A 82 1.85 1.51 1.50
CA ALA A 82 1.51 1.06 2.85
C ALA A 82 1.36 2.23 3.82
N GLN A 83 2.28 3.19 3.81
CA GLN A 83 2.15 4.38 4.64
C GLN A 83 0.90 5.18 4.30
N ARG A 84 0.63 5.40 3.00
CA ARG A 84 -0.59 6.10 2.56
C ARG A 84 -1.86 5.37 2.99
N ALA A 85 -1.89 4.04 2.89
CA ALA A 85 -3.03 3.24 3.34
C ALA A 85 -3.21 3.31 4.86
N PHE A 86 -2.10 3.25 5.61
CA PHE A 86 -2.10 3.37 7.06
C PHE A 86 -2.66 4.72 7.51
N GLU A 87 -2.13 5.83 7.00
CA GLU A 87 -2.52 7.18 7.41
C GLU A 87 -4.00 7.47 7.10
N ARG A 88 -4.53 6.91 6.00
CA ARG A 88 -5.97 6.98 5.69
C ARG A 88 -6.84 6.15 6.64
N ALA A 89 -6.40 4.93 6.97
CA ALA A 89 -7.18 4.01 7.78
C ALA A 89 -7.11 4.33 9.29
N TYR A 90 -6.00 4.93 9.73
CA TYR A 90 -5.69 5.20 11.13
C TYR A 90 -5.23 6.66 11.32
N PRO A 91 -6.08 7.66 11.03
CA PRO A 91 -5.68 9.07 11.03
C PRO A 91 -5.27 9.60 12.42
N ALA A 92 -5.65 8.92 13.50
CA ALA A 92 -5.25 9.27 14.87
C ALA A 92 -3.90 8.65 15.29
N LEU A 93 -3.32 7.77 14.48
CA LEU A 93 -2.05 7.10 14.79
C LEU A 93 -0.91 7.72 13.98
N ASN A 94 0.28 7.77 14.58
CA ASN A 94 1.48 8.27 13.92
C ASN A 94 2.30 7.11 13.33
N PHE A 95 2.42 7.08 12.00
CA PHE A 95 3.17 6.03 11.29
C PHE A 95 4.65 5.99 11.69
N ARG A 96 5.30 7.16 11.81
CA ARG A 96 6.72 7.25 12.15
C ARG A 96 6.99 6.74 13.55
N GLU A 97 6.12 7.02 14.51
CA GLU A 97 6.24 6.52 15.89
C GLU A 97 6.10 4.98 15.95
N ILE A 98 5.19 4.42 15.15
CA ILE A 98 4.92 2.98 15.15
C ILE A 98 5.99 2.18 14.41
N PHE A 99 6.41 2.64 13.23
CA PHE A 99 7.33 1.90 12.35
C PHE A 99 8.79 2.39 12.46
N GLY A 100 9.05 3.44 13.24
CA GLY A 100 10.37 4.03 13.44
C GLY A 100 10.95 4.75 12.21
N LYS A 101 10.23 4.75 11.08
CA LYS A 101 10.63 5.40 9.83
C LYS A 101 9.44 6.07 9.15
N ASN A 102 9.74 7.03 8.30
CA ASN A 102 8.80 7.64 7.37
C ASN A 102 9.35 7.45 5.96
N VAL A 103 8.50 7.00 5.03
CA VAL A 103 8.90 6.68 3.64
C VAL A 103 8.30 7.65 2.62
N LEU A 104 7.40 8.54 3.06
CA LEU A 104 6.87 9.65 2.26
C LEU A 104 7.66 10.93 2.54
N ASP A 105 7.93 11.71 1.50
CA ASP A 105 8.43 13.08 1.69
C ASP A 105 7.33 14.03 2.21
N GLU A 106 7.70 15.27 2.53
CA GLU A 106 6.77 16.23 3.12
C GLU A 106 5.62 16.61 2.19
N PHE A 107 5.87 16.68 0.89
CA PHE A 107 4.89 17.03 -0.13
C PHE A 107 3.88 15.90 -0.33
N GLU A 108 4.35 14.65 -0.34
CA GLU A 108 3.50 13.46 -0.42
C GLU A 108 2.56 13.34 0.79
N ARG A 109 3.04 13.65 2.01
CA ARG A 109 2.22 13.60 3.22
C ARG A 109 1.07 14.60 3.22
N GLN A 110 1.33 15.84 2.79
CA GLN A 110 0.32 16.89 2.77
C GLN A 110 -0.89 16.52 1.89
N GLN A 111 -0.68 15.72 0.84
CA GLN A 111 -1.75 15.26 -0.04
C GLN A 111 -2.61 14.14 0.56
N VAL A 112 -2.04 13.29 1.41
CA VAL A 112 -2.77 12.19 2.06
C VAL A 112 -3.74 12.72 3.12
N CYS A 113 -3.36 13.78 3.83
CA CYS A 113 -4.14 14.39 4.91
C CYS A 113 -5.08 15.53 4.46
N ARG A 114 -5.14 15.87 3.16
CA ARG A 114 -6.10 16.88 2.68
C ARG A 114 -7.52 16.35 2.89
N LYS A 115 -8.21 16.94 3.87
CA LYS A 115 -9.68 16.88 3.96
C LYS A 115 -10.24 17.37 2.63
N PRO A 116 -11.35 16.78 2.10
CA PRO A 116 -12.05 17.41 0.99
C PRO A 116 -12.35 18.85 1.41
N GLU A 117 -11.95 19.81 0.58
CA GLU A 117 -12.24 21.22 0.85
C GLU A 117 -13.76 21.36 1.01
N ALA A 118 -14.17 21.87 2.17
CA ALA A 118 -15.56 22.15 2.45
C ALA A 118 -16.04 23.23 1.47
N GLY A 119 -17.02 22.87 0.65
CA GLY A 119 -17.85 23.82 -0.09
C GLY A 119 -17.31 24.21 -1.46
N ILE A 120 -17.74 23.48 -2.48
CA ILE A 120 -18.20 24.17 -3.70
C ILE A 120 -19.60 24.69 -3.33
N PRO A 121 -19.82 26.01 -3.19
CA PRO A 121 -21.17 26.51 -3.07
C PRO A 121 -21.87 26.30 -4.42
N ASP A 122 -23.00 25.59 -4.37
CA ASP A 122 -24.00 25.59 -5.43
C ASP A 122 -24.37 27.03 -5.77
N GLY A 123 -24.13 27.42 -7.03
CA GLY A 123 -24.87 28.47 -7.73
C GLY A 123 -24.45 29.92 -7.49
N PHE A 124 -23.95 30.56 -8.55
CA PHE A 124 -24.42 31.90 -8.89
C PHE A 124 -24.48 32.06 -10.43
N ILE A 125 -25.69 32.34 -10.92
CA ILE A 125 -26.02 32.71 -12.30
C ILE A 125 -25.81 34.22 -12.50
N SER A 126 -25.39 34.63 -13.71
CA SER A 126 -25.62 35.91 -14.43
C SER A 126 -24.28 36.44 -14.99
N LEU A 127 -24.10 36.76 -16.27
CA LEU A 127 -25.00 37.17 -17.36
C LEU A 127 -24.67 36.44 -18.66
#